data_AF-A0A0P9PAZ8-F1
#
_entry.id   AF-A0A0P9PAZ8-F1
#
_cell.length_a   1.000
_cell.length_b   1.000
_cell.length_c   1.000
_cell.angle_alpha   90.00
_cell.angle_beta   90.00
_cell.angle_gamma   90.00
#
_symmetry.space_group_name_H-M   'P 1'
#
loop_
_entity.id
_entity.type
_entity.pdbx_description
1 polymer ?
#
loop_
_entity_poly.entity_id
_entity_poly.type
_entity_poly.pdbx_seq_one_letter_code
_entity_poly.pdbx_strand_id
1 'polypeptide(L)'
;MRLTESTVAIRPRSPWEAIDLGVLLAGRHRGVLMSSWAIVTLPFFCVLSALLWDYPTAAILLFWWLKPAFERLPLLILSQSLFGATPTLRQALKAWPATLKEQLLPSLLWRRLSLSRSFQLPVQQLEHLAGTERALRISLLSQKDLR
;
A
#
# COMPACT_ATOMS: atom_id res chain seq x y z
N MET A 1 11.25 15.04 -3.23
CA MET A 1 10.80 14.85 -1.84
C MET A 1 11.81 15.52 -0.91
N ARG A 2 11.41 16.50 -0.10
CA ARG A 2 12.28 17.06 0.95
C ARG A 2 12.10 16.22 2.21
N LEU A 3 13.16 15.55 2.63
CA LEU A 3 13.21 14.67 3.82
C LEU A 3 13.05 15.42 5.15
N THR A 4 12.94 16.76 5.10
CA THR A 4 12.94 17.66 6.25
C THR A 4 11.55 17.95 6.83
N GLU A 5 10.47 17.51 6.18
CA GLU A 5 9.08 17.72 6.64
C GLU A 5 8.41 16.44 7.15
N SER A 6 9.18 15.49 7.71
CA SER A 6 8.57 14.35 8.38
C SER A 6 7.98 14.79 9.72
N THR A 7 6.66 14.66 9.88
CA THR A 7 5.95 14.85 11.18
C THR A 7 6.46 13.88 12.27
N VAL A 8 7.23 12.87 11.87
CA VAL A 8 7.84 11.87 12.73
C VAL A 8 9.33 12.18 12.92
N ALA A 9 9.78 12.31 14.17
CA ALA A 9 11.21 12.40 14.46
C ALA A 9 11.95 11.17 13.91
N ILE A 10 12.94 11.40 13.03
CA ILE A 10 13.74 10.35 12.42
C ILE A 10 14.74 9.86 13.49
N ARG A 11 14.36 8.82 14.21
CA ARG A 11 15.22 8.07 15.13
C ARG A 11 15.22 6.59 14.75
N PRO A 12 16.32 5.84 14.97
CA PRO A 12 16.29 4.38 14.87
C PRO A 12 15.25 3.85 15.87
N ARG A 13 14.31 3.04 15.39
CA ARG A 13 13.25 2.41 16.18
C ARG A 13 13.44 0.90 16.13
N SER A 14 13.10 0.21 17.20
CA SER A 14 13.00 -1.26 17.16
C SER A 14 11.81 -1.67 16.28
N PRO A 15 11.79 -2.91 15.77
CA PRO A 15 10.66 -3.41 14.96
C PRO A 15 9.30 -3.28 15.67
N TRP A 16 9.28 -3.47 17.00
CA TRP A 16 8.08 -3.33 17.82
C TRP A 16 7.61 -1.87 17.94
N GLU A 17 8.54 -0.93 18.14
CA GLU A 17 8.22 0.50 18.15
C GLU A 17 7.71 0.98 16.78
N ALA A 18 8.21 0.40 15.69
CA ALA A 18 7.75 0.69 14.34
C ALA A 18 6.31 0.19 14.10
N ILE A 19 5.97 -1.01 14.61
CA ILE A 19 4.62 -1.56 14.54
C ILE A 19 3.65 -0.69 15.35
N ASP A 20 3.99 -0.33 16.59
CA ASP A 20 3.12 0.48 17.45
C ASP A 20 2.83 1.86 16.83
N LEU A 21 3.86 2.52 16.28
CA LEU A 21 3.68 3.76 15.53
C LEU A 21 2.79 3.57 14.29
N GLY A 22 2.92 2.44 13.59
CA GLY A 22 2.05 2.08 12.48
C GLY A 22 0.58 1.96 12.91
N VAL A 23 0.31 1.35 14.07
CA VAL A 23 -1.04 1.24 14.65
C VAL A 23 -1.59 2.61 15.03
N LEU A 24 -0.79 3.46 15.68
CA LEU A 24 -1.19 4.83 16.04
C LEU A 24 -1.50 5.68 14.81
N LEU A 25 -0.68 5.57 13.76
CA LEU A 25 -0.88 6.27 12.50
C LEU A 25 -2.16 5.79 11.78
N ALA A 26 -2.36 4.47 11.72
CA ALA A 26 -3.58 3.88 11.17
C ALA A 26 -4.83 4.29 11.96
N GLY A 27 -4.74 4.35 13.29
CA GLY A 27 -5.80 4.83 14.17
C GLY A 27 -6.16 6.30 13.91
N ARG A 28 -5.15 7.17 13.79
CA ARG A 28 -5.32 8.60 13.50
C ARG A 28 -5.96 8.86 12.14
N HIS A 29 -5.61 8.07 11.14
CA HIS A 29 -6.12 8.20 9.77
C HIS A 29 -7.22 7.19 9.42
N ARG A 30 -7.84 6.53 10.41
CA ARG A 30 -8.81 5.44 10.20
C ARG A 30 -9.95 5.81 9.26
N GLY A 31 -10.48 7.02 9.40
CA GLY A 31 -11.61 7.50 8.58
C GLY A 31 -11.22 7.66 7.12
N VAL A 32 -10.07 8.30 6.87
CA VAL A 32 -9.54 8.46 5.50
C VAL A 32 -9.20 7.11 4.89
N LEU A 33 -8.61 6.20 5.67
CA LEU A 33 -8.29 4.84 5.25
C LEU A 33 -9.53 4.06 4.84
N MET A 34 -10.53 3.98 5.72
CA MET A 34 -11.77 3.25 5.45
C MET A 34 -12.56 3.87 4.30
N SER A 35 -12.70 5.19 4.25
CA SER A 35 -13.42 5.87 3.16
C SER A 35 -12.69 5.72 1.82
N SER A 36 -11.36 5.86 1.81
CA SER A 36 -10.57 5.70 0.58
C SER A 36 -10.66 4.27 0.04
N TRP A 37 -10.61 3.28 0.93
CA TRP A 37 -10.82 1.88 0.58
C TRP A 37 -12.23 1.66 0.03
N ALA A 38 -13.27 2.04 0.78
CA ALA A 38 -14.67 1.82 0.41
C ALA A 38 -15.06 2.49 -0.91
N ILE A 39 -14.60 3.72 -1.18
CA ILE A 39 -14.85 4.43 -2.44
C ILE A 39 -14.26 3.70 -3.64
N VAL A 40 -13.23 2.89 -3.46
CA VAL A 40 -12.60 2.13 -4.55
C VAL A 40 -13.17 0.71 -4.63
N THR A 41 -13.28 0.01 -3.50
CA THR A 41 -13.72 -1.38 -3.47
C THR A 41 -15.21 -1.55 -3.72
N LEU A 42 -16.06 -0.69 -3.17
CA LEU A 42 -17.52 -0.83 -3.31
C LEU A 42 -17.96 -0.67 -4.76
N PRO A 43 -17.54 0.37 -5.53
CA PRO A 43 -17.91 0.48 -6.93
C PRO A 43 -17.39 -0.69 -7.77
N PHE A 44 -16.16 -1.14 -7.53
CA PHE A 44 -15.61 -2.31 -8.21
C PHE A 44 -16.42 -3.57 -7.92
N PHE A 45 -16.80 -3.79 -6.66
CA PHE A 45 -17.61 -4.94 -6.26
C PHE A 45 -19.02 -4.87 -6.86
N CYS A 46 -19.66 -3.71 -6.87
CA CYS A 46 -20.98 -3.52 -7.49
C CYS A 46 -20.93 -3.77 -8.99
N VAL A 47 -19.93 -3.23 -9.69
CA VAL A 47 -19.75 -3.44 -11.14
C VAL A 47 -19.49 -4.91 -11.44
N LEU A 48 -18.63 -5.57 -10.65
CA LEU A 48 -18.35 -7.01 -10.81
C LEU A 48 -19.59 -7.87 -10.58
N SER A 49 -20.36 -7.57 -9.54
CA SER A 49 -21.58 -8.30 -9.21
C SER A 49 -22.67 -8.09 -10.26
N ALA A 50 -22.79 -6.88 -10.81
CA ALA A 50 -23.73 -6.58 -11.88
C ALA A 50 -23.34 -7.25 -13.21
N LEU A 51 -22.04 -7.27 -13.55
CA LEU A 51 -21.55 -7.84 -14.80
C LEU A 51 -21.54 -9.38 -14.78
N LEU A 52 -21.21 -9.98 -13.64
CA LEU A 52 -21.15 -11.44 -13.43
C LEU A 52 -22.35 -11.91 -12.58
N TRP A 53 -23.52 -11.34 -12.81
CA TRP A 53 -24.73 -11.69 -12.04
C TRP A 53 -25.07 -13.19 -12.15
N ASP A 54 -24.84 -13.78 -13.33
CA ASP A 54 -25.06 -15.22 -13.57
C ASP A 54 -23.95 -16.12 -12.98
N TYR A 55 -22.82 -15.54 -12.57
CA TYR A 55 -21.65 -16.26 -12.05
C TYR A 55 -21.13 -15.63 -10.75
N PRO A 56 -21.88 -15.71 -9.64
CA PRO A 56 -21.51 -15.08 -8.37
C PRO A 56 -20.18 -15.60 -7.81
N THR A 57 -19.86 -16.88 -8.05
CA THR A 57 -18.57 -17.47 -7.67
C THR A 57 -17.40 -16.82 -8.42
N ALA A 58 -17.56 -16.55 -9.72
CA ALA A 58 -16.54 -15.87 -10.51
C ALA A 58 -16.37 -14.40 -10.09
N ALA A 59 -17.47 -13.71 -9.74
CA ALA A 59 -17.42 -12.35 -9.20
C ALA A 59 -16.61 -12.29 -7.90
N ILE A 60 -16.84 -13.22 -6.97
CA ILE A 60 -16.10 -13.33 -5.70
C ILE A 60 -14.63 -13.68 -5.96
N LEU A 61 -14.34 -14.63 -6.86
CA LEU A 61 -12.98 -15.00 -7.20
C LEU A 61 -12.20 -13.83 -7.81
N LEU A 62 -12.82 -13.07 -8.72
CA LEU A 62 -12.17 -11.91 -9.32
C LEU A 62 -11.98 -10.79 -8.31
N PHE A 63 -12.97 -10.53 -7.46
CA PHE A 63 -12.84 -9.56 -6.36
C PHE A 63 -11.70 -9.95 -5.39
N TRP A 64 -11.62 -11.23 -5.02
CA TRP A 64 -10.54 -11.79 -4.20
C TRP A 64 -9.18 -11.73 -4.91
N TRP A 65 -9.17 -11.87 -6.23
CA TRP A 65 -7.97 -11.72 -7.06
C TRP A 65 -7.50 -10.26 -7.09
N LEU A 66 -8.42 -9.28 -7.10
CA LEU A 66 -8.11 -7.86 -7.12
C LEU A 66 -7.72 -7.27 -5.75
N LYS A 67 -7.90 -7.99 -4.64
CA LYS A 67 -7.47 -7.58 -3.28
C LYS A 67 -6.12 -6.84 -3.22
N PRO A 68 -5.01 -7.36 -3.79
CA PRO A 68 -3.71 -6.68 -3.77
C PRO A 68 -3.68 -5.32 -4.48
N ALA A 69 -4.60 -5.03 -5.40
CA ALA A 69 -4.72 -3.74 -6.06
C ALA A 69 -5.38 -2.70 -5.13
N PHE A 70 -6.41 -3.13 -4.39
CA PHE A 70 -7.16 -2.26 -3.49
C PHE A 70 -6.35 -1.83 -2.26
N GLU A 71 -5.48 -2.70 -1.75
CA GLU A 71 -4.62 -2.41 -0.59
C GLU A 71 -3.58 -1.31 -0.86
N ARG A 72 -3.23 -1.06 -2.12
CA ARG A 72 -2.18 -0.10 -2.49
C ARG A 72 -2.57 1.35 -2.31
N LEU A 73 -3.85 1.66 -2.41
CA LEU A 73 -4.35 3.03 -2.32
C LEU A 73 -4.33 3.55 -0.86
N PRO A 74 -4.84 2.79 0.14
CA PRO A 74 -4.65 3.12 1.55
C PRO A 74 -3.18 3.25 1.95
N LEU A 75 -2.32 2.35 1.45
CA LEU A 75 -0.88 2.39 1.70
C LEU A 75 -0.21 3.66 1.12
N LEU A 76 -0.63 4.10 -0.06
CA LEU A 76 -0.14 5.32 -0.70
C LEU A 76 -0.56 6.59 0.08
N ILE A 77 -1.75 6.57 0.68
CA ILE A 77 -2.23 7.66 1.53
C ILE A 77 -1.44 7.68 2.84
N LEU A 78 -1.25 6.53 3.48
CA LEU A 78 -0.47 6.40 4.71
C LEU A 78 0.98 6.82 4.51
N SER A 79 1.63 6.34 3.44
CA SER A 79 3.03 6.64 3.16
C SER A 79 3.25 8.13 2.95
N GLN A 80 2.36 8.83 2.25
CA GLN A 80 2.46 10.27 2.10
C GLN A 80 2.10 11.03 3.39
N SER A 81 1.08 10.57 4.14
CA SER A 81 0.72 11.18 5.43
C SER A 81 1.85 11.12 6.47
N LEU A 82 2.74 10.11 6.37
CA LEU A 82 3.93 9.98 7.21
C LEU A 82 4.94 11.12 6.99
N PHE A 83 5.02 11.67 5.77
CA PHE A 83 5.98 12.72 5.37
C PHE A 83 5.38 14.12 5.35
N GLY A 84 4.30 14.37 6.11
CA GLY A 84 3.72 15.71 6.29
C GLY A 84 2.92 16.25 5.09
N ALA A 85 3.09 15.68 3.90
CA ALA A 85 2.25 15.95 2.75
C ALA A 85 1.00 15.06 2.84
N THR A 86 -0.11 15.55 3.39
CA THR A 86 -1.39 14.82 3.30
C THR A 86 -1.95 15.00 1.88
N PRO A 87 -1.79 14.02 0.96
CA PRO A 87 -2.40 14.12 -0.35
C PRO A 87 -3.91 14.14 -0.17
N THR A 88 -4.58 15.01 -0.90
CA THR A 88 -6.03 14.93 -1.00
C THR A 88 -6.41 13.62 -1.70
N LEU A 89 -7.56 13.02 -1.35
CA LEU A 89 -8.05 11.76 -1.95
C LEU A 89 -7.99 11.77 -3.48
N ARG A 90 -8.23 12.94 -4.10
CA ARG A 90 -8.14 13.14 -5.55
C ARG A 90 -6.72 12.96 -6.09
N GLN A 91 -5.71 13.45 -5.39
CA GLN A 91 -4.30 13.29 -5.78
C GLN A 91 -3.86 11.82 -5.64
N ALA A 92 -4.26 11.15 -4.56
CA ALA A 92 -4.00 9.73 -4.37
C ALA A 92 -4.66 8.87 -5.46
N LEU A 93 -5.92 9.16 -5.80
CA LEU A 93 -6.64 8.49 -6.89
C LEU A 93 -6.00 8.72 -8.26
N LYS A 94 -5.44 9.91 -8.52
CA LYS A 94 -4.75 10.21 -9.79
C LYS A 94 -3.40 9.48 -9.91
N ALA A 95 -2.69 9.31 -8.80
CA ALA A 95 -1.40 8.61 -8.77
C ALA A 95 -1.54 7.08 -8.75
N TRP A 96 -2.68 6.57 -8.25
CA TRP A 96 -2.94 5.14 -8.10
C TRP A 96 -2.76 4.30 -9.37
N PRO A 97 -3.27 4.67 -10.57
CA PRO A 97 -3.10 3.89 -11.79
C PRO A 97 -1.64 3.69 -12.22
N ALA A 98 -0.79 4.69 -11.98
CA ALA A 98 0.63 4.60 -12.27
C ALA A 98 1.30 3.56 -11.35
N THR A 99 0.97 3.60 -10.05
CA THR A 99 1.44 2.63 -9.06
C THR A 99 0.92 1.20 -9.33
N LEU A 100 -0.24 1.08 -9.96
CA LEU A 100 -0.77 -0.20 -10.40
C LEU A 100 0.04 -0.76 -11.59
N LYS A 101 0.26 0.02 -12.66
CA LYS A 101 0.89 -0.47 -13.89
C LYS A 101 2.27 -1.11 -13.69
N GLU A 102 3.12 -0.51 -12.88
CA GLU A 102 4.51 -0.96 -12.77
C GLU A 102 4.67 -2.32 -12.09
N GLN A 103 3.76 -2.71 -11.18
CA GLN A 103 4.01 -3.85 -10.28
C GLN A 103 2.77 -4.70 -9.95
N LEU A 104 1.62 -4.45 -10.59
CA LEU A 104 0.39 -5.24 -10.39
C LEU A 104 0.50 -6.65 -10.96
N LEU A 105 1.08 -6.84 -12.14
CA LEU A 105 1.22 -8.17 -12.75
C LEU A 105 2.05 -9.15 -11.88
N PRO A 106 3.25 -8.81 -11.38
CA PRO A 106 4.02 -9.70 -10.50
C PRO A 106 3.33 -9.93 -9.15
N SER A 107 2.54 -8.96 -8.68
CA SER A 107 1.83 -9.05 -7.41
C SER A 107 0.55 -9.87 -7.48
N LEU A 108 -0.09 -9.91 -8.65
CA LEU A 108 -1.23 -10.76 -8.93
C LEU A 108 -0.82 -12.22 -9.19
N LEU A 109 0.29 -12.45 -9.91
CA LEU A 109 0.69 -13.79 -10.31
C LEU A 109 1.47 -14.56 -9.24
N TRP A 110 2.59 -14.00 -8.72
CA TRP A 110 3.53 -14.79 -7.90
C TRP A 110 3.77 -14.24 -6.48
N ARG A 111 3.63 -12.93 -6.23
CA ARG A 111 3.90 -12.35 -4.89
C ARG A 111 2.72 -12.38 -3.92
N ARG A 112 1.65 -13.08 -4.25
CA ARG A 112 0.46 -13.23 -3.39
C ARG A 112 0.79 -13.91 -2.05
N LEU A 113 1.79 -14.78 -2.03
CA LEU A 113 2.19 -15.59 -0.87
C LEU A 113 3.36 -14.99 -0.06
N SER A 114 3.82 -13.79 -0.37
CA SER A 114 4.99 -13.20 0.31
C SER A 114 4.60 -12.50 1.62
N LEU A 115 5.09 -13.03 2.75
CA LEU A 115 4.89 -12.45 4.08
C LEU A 115 5.65 -11.12 4.28
N SER A 116 6.73 -10.88 3.53
CA SER A 116 7.50 -9.63 3.59
C SER A 116 6.88 -8.50 2.76
N ARG A 117 5.75 -8.73 2.09
CA ARG A 117 5.07 -7.76 1.24
C ARG A 117 4.73 -6.46 1.96
N SER A 118 4.27 -6.54 3.21
CA SER A 118 3.91 -5.36 4.01
C SER A 118 5.10 -4.41 4.25
N PHE A 119 6.33 -4.95 4.28
CA PHE A 119 7.56 -4.17 4.43
C PHE A 119 8.11 -3.67 3.08
N GLN A 120 7.98 -4.48 2.02
CA GLN A 120 8.53 -4.14 0.70
C GLN A 120 7.70 -3.10 -0.06
N LEU A 121 6.37 -3.12 0.12
CA LEU A 121 5.45 -2.23 -0.60
C LEU A 121 5.69 -0.73 -0.33
N PRO A 122 5.89 -0.27 0.93
CA PRO A 122 6.20 1.12 1.20
C PRO A 122 7.51 1.59 0.56
N VAL A 123 8.58 0.78 0.63
CA VAL A 123 9.88 1.09 -0.01
C VAL A 123 9.71 1.23 -1.52
N GLN A 124 8.92 0.35 -2.13
CA GLN A 124 8.61 0.41 -3.56
C GLN A 124 7.81 1.65 -3.96
N GLN A 125 6.79 2.01 -3.19
CA GLN A 125 5.93 3.16 -3.49
C GLN A 125 6.63 4.51 -3.25
N LEU A 126 7.55 4.57 -2.29
CA LEU A 126 8.27 5.78 -1.94
C LEU A 126 9.51 5.98 -2.82
N GLU A 127 10.30 4.93 -3.01
CA GLU A 127 11.59 5.01 -3.69
C GLU A 127 11.51 4.70 -5.20
N HIS A 128 10.35 4.22 -5.70
CA HIS A 128 10.13 3.87 -7.12
C HIS A 128 11.21 2.92 -7.70
N LEU A 129 11.85 2.11 -6.85
CA LEU A 129 12.93 1.21 -7.23
C LEU A 129 12.41 -0.09 -7.87
N ALA A 130 13.10 -0.55 -8.92
CA ALA A 130 12.82 -1.79 -9.62
C ALA A 130 13.97 -2.80 -9.51
N GLY A 131 13.68 -4.08 -9.75
CA GLY A 131 14.70 -5.12 -9.93
C GLY A 131 15.67 -5.30 -8.75
N THR A 132 16.97 -5.23 -9.06
CA THR A 132 18.11 -5.49 -8.18
C THR A 132 18.35 -4.36 -7.16
N GLU A 133 18.16 -3.11 -7.55
CA GLU A 133 18.31 -1.95 -6.64
C GLU A 133 17.35 -2.05 -5.45
N ARG A 134 16.12 -2.48 -5.72
CA ARG A 134 15.12 -2.77 -4.69
C ARG A 134 15.58 -3.87 -3.73
N ALA A 135 16.14 -4.96 -4.26
CA ALA A 135 16.58 -6.10 -3.45
C ALA A 135 17.72 -5.69 -2.51
N LEU A 136 18.68 -4.91 -3.02
CA LEU A 136 19.76 -4.33 -2.22
C LEU A 136 19.22 -3.39 -1.14
N ARG A 137 18.27 -2.52 -1.48
CA ARG A 137 17.66 -1.60 -0.53
C ARG A 137 16.94 -2.33 0.62
N ILE A 138 16.14 -3.34 0.30
CA ILE A 138 15.43 -4.15 1.29
C ILE A 138 16.42 -4.87 2.20
N SER A 139 17.48 -5.46 1.62
CA SER A 139 18.53 -6.14 2.39
C SER A 139 19.20 -5.19 3.38
N LEU A 140 19.59 -3.99 2.94
CA LEU A 140 20.22 -2.97 3.78
C LEU A 140 19.30 -2.48 4.91
N LEU A 141 18.00 -2.31 4.66
CA LEU A 141 17.05 -1.92 5.69
C LEU A 141 16.84 -3.06 6.70
N SER A 142 16.74 -4.30 6.24
CA SER A 142 16.58 -5.48 7.13
C SER A 142 17.81 -5.77 7.99
N GLN A 143 19.02 -5.45 7.52
CA GLN A 143 20.26 -5.66 8.28
C GLN A 143 20.44 -4.66 9.43
N LYS A 144 19.87 -3.45 9.30
CA LYS A 144 19.92 -2.44 10.35
C LYS A 144 18.98 -2.72 11.52
N ASP A 145 17.95 -3.54 11.31
CA ASP A 145 17.02 -3.96 12.37
C ASP A 145 17.61 -5.02 13.32
N LEU A 146 18.72 -5.67 12.95
CA LEU A 146 19.36 -6.75 13.71
C LEU A 146 20.52 -6.30 14.61
N ARG A 147 20.91 -5.01 14.57
CA ARG A 147 21.98 -4.43 15.41
C ARG A 147 21.41 -3.43 16.39
#